data_AF-A0A0B3S402-F1
#
_entry.id   AF-A0A0B3S402-F1
#
_cell.length_a   1.000
_cell.length_b   1.000
_cell.length_c   1.000
_cell.angle_alpha   90.00
_cell.angle_beta   90.00
_cell.angle_gamma   90.00
#
_symmetry.space_group_name_H-M   'P 1'
#
loop_
_entity.id
_entity.type
_entity.pdbx_description
1 polymer ?
#
loop_
_entity_poly.entity_id
_entity_poly.type
_entity_poly.pdbx_seq_one_letter_code
_entity_poly.pdbx_strand_id
1 'polypeptide(L)'
;MDWRQLEQQESADRRARVEMQTDAAGHYRYVLSGWIDAAPEDEGALGDGVWSVEEISGIYGWKTPCRNDAARALRLRGVKG
;
A
#
# COMPACT_ATOMS: atom_id res chain seq x y z
N MET A 1 -13.67 -4.24 12.50
CA MET A 1 -12.64 -5.23 12.15
C MET A 1 -11.29 -4.60 12.41
N ASP A 2 -10.51 -5.18 13.29
CA ASP A 2 -9.14 -4.76 13.57
C ASP A 2 -8.23 -5.43 12.54
N TRP A 3 -7.52 -4.63 11.74
CA TRP A 3 -6.65 -5.11 10.67
C TRP A 3 -5.21 -4.97 11.11
N ARG A 4 -4.53 -6.11 11.26
CA ARG A 4 -3.12 -6.20 11.61
C ARG A 4 -2.26 -6.29 10.36
N GLN A 5 -1.24 -5.44 10.27
CA GLN A 5 -0.21 -5.56 9.22
C GLN A 5 0.60 -6.85 9.38
N LEU A 6 0.79 -7.56 8.27
CA LEU A 6 1.60 -8.76 8.18
C LEU A 6 2.93 -8.49 7.45
N GLU A 7 2.85 -7.87 6.28
CA GLU A 7 3.98 -7.70 5.37
C GLU A 7 3.83 -6.34 4.68
N GLN A 8 4.95 -5.67 4.39
CA GLN A 8 5.00 -4.45 3.59
C GLN A 8 6.05 -4.61 2.49
N GLN A 9 5.75 -4.10 1.31
CA GLN A 9 6.68 -4.04 0.19
C GLN A 9 6.61 -2.64 -0.42
N GLU A 10 7.76 -2.11 -0.82
CA GLU A 10 7.89 -0.80 -1.46
C GLU A 10 8.46 -0.96 -2.87
N SER A 11 8.10 -0.03 -3.76
CA SER A 11 8.73 0.08 -5.07
C SER A 11 10.18 0.57 -4.94
N ALA A 12 11.00 0.32 -5.97
CA ALA A 12 12.42 0.67 -5.94
C ALA A 12 12.68 2.18 -5.79
N ASP A 13 11.79 3.01 -6.35
CA ASP A 13 11.82 4.48 -6.26
C ASP A 13 11.17 5.03 -4.98
N ARG A 14 10.65 4.16 -4.11
CA ARG A 14 9.92 4.50 -2.87
C ARG A 14 8.73 5.43 -3.10
N ARG A 15 8.11 5.40 -4.29
CA ARG A 15 6.91 6.18 -4.61
C ARG A 15 5.61 5.38 -4.47
N ALA A 16 5.69 4.07 -4.31
CA ALA A 16 4.56 3.21 -4.04
C ALA A 16 4.89 2.19 -2.96
N ARG A 17 3.90 1.83 -2.15
CA ARG A 17 4.00 0.74 -1.18
C ARG A 17 2.71 -0.04 -1.09
N VAL A 18 2.82 -1.32 -0.80
CA VAL A 18 1.68 -2.18 -0.51
C VAL A 18 1.83 -2.81 0.87
N GLU A 19 0.79 -2.72 1.67
CA GLU A 19 0.70 -3.30 3.01
C GLU A 19 -0.31 -4.44 2.99
N MET A 20 0.12 -5.65 3.28
CA MET A 20 -0.79 -6.77 3.45
C MET A 20 -1.24 -6.87 4.90
N GLN A 21 -2.54 -7.01 5.11
CA GLN A 21 -3.19 -7.00 6.42
C GLN A 21 -4.03 -8.26 6.62
N THR A 22 -4.22 -8.65 7.88
CA THR A 22 -5.15 -9.72 8.28
C THR A 22 -6.05 -9.27 9.41
N ASP A 23 -7.26 -9.80 9.48
CA ASP A 23 -8.12 -9.65 10.66
C ASP A 23 -8.01 -10.87 11.59
N ALA A 24 -8.71 -10.82 12.73
CA ALA A 24 -8.78 -11.92 13.69
C ALA A 24 -9.55 -13.16 13.18
N ALA A 25 -10.32 -13.02 12.10
CA ALA A 25 -11.06 -14.13 11.47
C ALA A 25 -10.23 -14.86 10.40
N GLY A 26 -8.99 -14.42 10.14
CA GLY A 26 -8.10 -15.03 9.15
C GLY A 26 -8.39 -14.57 7.72
N HIS A 27 -9.09 -13.45 7.55
CA HIS A 27 -9.22 -12.82 6.25
C HIS A 27 -8.02 -11.94 5.93
N TYR A 28 -7.68 -11.84 4.66
CA TYR A 28 -6.55 -11.06 4.16
C TYR A 28 -7.02 -9.94 3.23
N ARG A 29 -6.31 -8.82 3.23
CA ARG A 29 -6.43 -7.76 2.23
C ARG A 29 -5.09 -7.08 2.03
N TYR A 30 -4.98 -6.25 1.00
CA TYR A 30 -3.88 -5.32 0.89
C TYR A 30 -4.35 -3.87 0.74
N VAL A 31 -3.47 -2.95 1.10
CA VAL A 31 -3.63 -1.51 0.92
C VAL A 31 -2.46 -1.02 0.07
N LEU A 32 -2.75 -0.45 -1.10
CA LEU A 32 -1.76 0.21 -1.95
C LEU A 32 -1.77 1.71 -1.62
N SER A 33 -0.59 2.27 -1.36
CA SER A 33 -0.40 3.70 -1.15
C SER A 33 0.64 4.27 -2.10
N GLY A 34 0.41 5.50 -2.56
CA GLY A 34 1.34 6.29 -3.35
C GLY A 34 1.90 7.44 -2.54
N TRP A 35 3.15 7.82 -2.81
CA TRP A 35 3.75 9.02 -2.26
C TRP A 35 3.35 10.24 -3.08
N ILE A 36 2.89 11.28 -2.41
CA ILE A 36 2.57 12.57 -3.00
C ILE A 36 3.57 13.57 -2.42
N ASP A 37 4.38 14.18 -3.29
CA ASP A 37 5.30 15.24 -2.86
C ASP A 37 4.51 16.42 -2.30
N ALA A 38 5.01 17.01 -1.23
CA ALA A 38 4.46 18.27 -0.74
C ALA A 38 4.66 19.35 -1.80
N ALA A 39 3.66 20.21 -1.96
CA ALA A 39 3.84 21.45 -2.70
C ALA A 39 4.78 22.38 -1.90
N PRO A 40 5.54 23.29 -2.54
CA PRO A 40 6.47 24.18 -1.84
C PRO A 40 5.83 24.98 -0.70
N GLU A 41 4.54 25.34 -0.85
CA GLU A 41 3.77 26.03 0.18
C GLU A 41 3.45 25.18 1.43
N ASP A 42 3.49 23.84 1.29
CA ASP A 42 3.08 22.88 2.31
C ASP A 42 4.26 22.14 2.98
N GLU A 43 5.51 22.36 2.51
CA GLU A 43 6.72 21.69 3.04
C GLU A 43 6.88 21.89 4.56
N GLY A 44 6.45 23.04 5.09
CA GLY A 44 6.51 23.33 6.53
C GLY A 44 5.55 22.48 7.39
N ALA A 45 4.49 21.93 6.81
CA ALA A 45 3.50 21.11 7.52
C ALA A 45 3.60 19.62 7.18
N LEU A 46 3.94 19.28 5.94
CA LEU A 46 3.95 17.90 5.43
C LEU A 46 5.36 17.31 5.27
N GLY A 47 6.41 18.11 5.47
CA GLY A 47 7.78 17.70 5.14
C GLY A 47 7.92 17.45 3.64
N ASP A 48 8.58 16.35 3.26
CA ASP A 48 8.85 16.01 1.85
C ASP A 48 7.59 15.50 1.10
N GLY A 49 6.51 15.20 1.82
CA GLY A 49 5.29 14.64 1.23
C GLY A 49 4.53 13.69 2.15
N VAL A 50 3.49 13.07 1.61
CA VAL A 50 2.60 12.18 2.35
C VAL A 50 2.28 10.90 1.58
N TRP A 51 2.14 9.81 2.33
CA TRP A 51 1.53 8.59 1.81
C TRP A 51 0.02 8.75 1.71
N SER A 52 -0.53 8.54 0.53
CA SER A 52 -1.97 8.53 0.27
C SER A 52 -2.42 7.14 -0.15
N VAL A 53 -3.54 6.68 0.41
CA VAL A 53 -4.13 5.40 0.03
C VAL A 53 -4.74 5.53 -1.36
N GLU A 54 -4.24 4.74 -2.30
CA GLU A 54 -4.75 4.70 -3.68
C GLU A 54 -5.78 3.58 -3.85
N GLU A 55 -5.56 2.43 -3.19
CA GLU A 55 -6.43 1.27 -3.31
C GLU A 55 -6.48 0.48 -2.00
N ILE A 56 -7.67 -0.02 -1.69
CA ILE A 56 -7.87 -1.07 -0.69
C ILE A 56 -8.51 -2.24 -1.43
N SER A 57 -7.87 -3.41 -1.39
CA SER A 57 -8.35 -4.59 -2.09
C SER A 57 -9.68 -5.11 -1.51
N GLY A 58 -10.31 -6.01 -2.25
CA GLY A 58 -11.31 -6.92 -1.68
C GLY A 58 -10.73 -7.83 -0.59
N ILE A 59 -11.60 -8.64 0.01
CA ILE A 59 -11.22 -9.59 1.06
C ILE A 59 -10.89 -10.94 0.44
N TYR A 60 -9.75 -11.51 0.84
CA TYR A 60 -9.27 -12.82 0.45
C TYR A 60 -9.39 -13.80 1.62
N GLY A 61 -9.79 -15.04 1.34
CA GLY A 61 -9.79 -16.12 2.35
C GLY A 61 -8.42 -16.76 2.60
N TRP A 62 -7.40 -16.41 1.80
CA TRP A 62 -6.08 -17.04 1.86
C TRP A 62 -4.97 -16.02 1.65
N LYS A 63 -3.84 -16.20 2.35
CA LYS A 63 -2.67 -15.31 2.26
C LYS A 63 -2.08 -15.26 0.84
N THR A 64 -1.93 -16.41 0.18
CA THR A 64 -1.20 -16.51 -1.10
C THR A 64 -1.84 -15.72 -2.25
N PRO A 65 -3.16 -15.85 -2.52
CA PRO A 65 -3.83 -15.02 -3.53
C PRO A 65 -3.71 -13.52 -3.24
N CYS A 66 -3.90 -13.12 -1.97
CA CYS A 66 -3.75 -11.74 -1.54
C CYS A 66 -2.33 -11.22 -1.80
N ARG A 67 -1.31 -12.00 -1.46
CA ARG A 67 0.10 -11.64 -1.66
C ARG A 67 0.44 -11.48 -3.15
N ASN A 68 -0.07 -12.37 -3.99
CA ASN A 68 0.19 -12.33 -5.44
C ASN A 68 -0.43 -11.09 -6.09
N ASP A 69 -1.67 -10.75 -5.70
CA ASP A 69 -2.32 -9.56 -6.24
C ASP A 69 -1.70 -8.27 -5.69
N ALA A 70 -1.33 -8.23 -4.40
CA ALA A 70 -0.56 -7.12 -3.82
C ALA A 70 0.76 -6.86 -4.57
N ALA A 71 1.53 -7.91 -4.87
CA ALA A 71 2.77 -7.79 -5.63
C ALA A 71 2.52 -7.32 -7.08
N ARG A 72 1.43 -7.78 -7.70
CA ARG A 72 1.01 -7.33 -9.03
C ARG A 72 0.60 -5.86 -9.02
N ALA A 73 -0.18 -5.42 -8.05
CA ALA A 73 -0.61 -4.03 -7.88
C ALA A 73 0.60 -3.11 -7.71
N LEU A 74 1.54 -3.47 -6.83
CA LEU A 74 2.79 -2.72 -6.64
C LEU A 74 3.62 -2.63 -7.92
N ARG A 75 3.78 -3.75 -8.65
CA ARG A 75 4.51 -3.77 -9.93
C ARG A 75 3.85 -2.88 -10.97
N LEU A 76 2.53 -2.92 -11.11
CA LEU A 76 1.81 -2.08 -12.08
C LEU A 76 1.90 -0.60 -11.74
N ARG A 77 1.91 -0.24 -10.45
CA ARG A 77 2.11 1.15 -10.01
C ARG A 77 3.53 1.63 -10.30
N GLY A 78 4.55 0.82 -10.01
CA GLY A 78 5.96 1.15 -10.26
C GLY A 78 6.37 1.17 -11.74
N VAL A 79 5.57 0.61 -12.64
CA VAL A 79 5.77 0.72 -14.11
C VAL A 79 5.14 2.01 -14.66
N LYS A 80 4.25 2.67 -13.92
CA LYS A 80 3.76 4.01 -14.27
C LYS A 80 4.80 5.05 -13.82
N GLY A 81 5.91 5.11 -14.54
CA GLY A 81 6.99 6.10 -14.42
C GLY A 81 7.51 6.45 -15.81
#